data_AF-A0A1I7KH59-F1
#
_entry.id   AF-A0A1I7KH59-F1
#
_cell.length_a   1.000
_cell.length_b   1.000
_cell.length_c   1.000
_cell.angle_alpha   90.00
_cell.angle_beta   90.00
_cell.angle_gamma   90.00
#
_symmetry.space_group_name_H-M   'P 1'
#
loop_
_entity.id
_entity.type
_entity.pdbx_description
1 polymer ?
#
loop_
_entity_poly.entity_id
_entity_poly.type
_entity_poly.pdbx_seq_one_letter_code
_entity_poly.pdbx_strand_id
1 'polypeptide(L)'
;MFEIDLFEHRLKTTARGVHLFMLAGEVRADPAIRYWRDPSGNGNSRTAGDEMRDLRRDLARLEDGWWPDEEDLADVPILKDWGITFCEGERLWRLMGDPYHAARELPGVVDGQTLCTMQVLAIDDEFAWARDRRGFYRLGQPRA
;
A
#
# COMPACT_ATOMS: atom_id res chain seq x y z
N MET A 1 -11.78 -12.00 -25.31
CA MET A 1 -10.82 -11.88 -24.19
C MET A 1 -11.39 -10.78 -23.32
N PHE A 2 -11.94 -11.12 -22.15
CA PHE A 2 -12.44 -10.10 -21.23
C PHE A 2 -11.20 -9.48 -20.58
N GLU A 3 -10.83 -8.27 -20.98
CA GLU A 3 -9.97 -7.42 -20.15
C GLU A 3 -10.75 -7.18 -18.87
N ILE A 4 -10.45 -7.94 -17.83
CA ILE A 4 -10.84 -7.57 -16.48
C ILE A 4 -10.02 -6.32 -16.19
N ASP A 5 -10.68 -5.17 -16.17
CA ASP A 5 -10.06 -3.94 -15.66
C ASP A 5 -9.82 -4.17 -14.16
N LEU A 6 -8.60 -4.60 -13.81
CA LEU A 6 -8.17 -4.83 -12.43
C LEU A 6 -8.32 -3.56 -11.56
N PHE A 7 -8.59 -2.41 -12.18
CA PHE A 7 -8.63 -1.09 -11.57
C PHE A 7 -9.99 -0.39 -11.72
N GLU A 8 -11.10 -1.12 -11.84
CA GLU A 8 -12.46 -0.57 -11.94
C GLU A 8 -12.82 0.48 -10.86
N HIS A 9 -12.11 0.47 -9.72
CA HIS A 9 -12.33 1.40 -8.61
C HIS A 9 -11.30 2.53 -8.51
N ARG A 10 -10.44 2.74 -9.51
CA ARG A 10 -9.48 3.85 -9.51
C ARG A 10 -10.21 5.20 -9.54
N LEU A 11 -9.77 6.12 -8.69
CA LEU A 11 -10.28 7.48 -8.64
C LEU A 11 -9.51 8.41 -9.58
N LYS A 12 -8.21 8.15 -9.77
CA LYS A 12 -7.33 8.96 -10.61
C LYS A 12 -6.19 8.11 -11.17
N THR A 13 -5.79 8.39 -12.41
CA THR A 13 -4.51 7.96 -12.97
C THR A 13 -3.65 9.20 -13.18
N THR A 14 -2.42 9.19 -12.68
CA THR A 14 -1.48 10.31 -12.84
C THR A 14 -0.83 10.26 -14.23
N ALA A 15 -0.20 11.37 -14.66
CA ALA A 15 0.52 11.40 -15.95
C ALA A 15 1.71 10.42 -16.02
N ARG A 16 2.14 9.88 -14.87
CA ARG A 16 3.22 8.90 -14.77
C ARG A 16 2.72 7.46 -14.68
N GLY A 17 1.41 7.20 -14.77
CA GLY A 17 0.88 5.84 -14.69
C GLY A 17 0.50 5.37 -13.28
N VAL A 18 0.55 6.23 -12.26
CA VAL A 18 0.08 5.83 -10.91
C VAL A 18 -1.43 5.78 -10.87
N HIS A 19 -1.98 4.62 -10.51
CA HIS A 19 -3.40 4.44 -10.22
C HIS A 19 -3.67 4.68 -8.74
N LEU A 20 -4.51 5.68 -8.44
CA LEU A 20 -4.92 6.04 -7.08
C LEU A 20 -6.34 5.55 -6.81
N PHE A 21 -6.52 4.82 -5.71
CA PHE A 21 -7.82 4.33 -5.23
C PHE A 21 -8.33 5.12 -4.02
N MET A 22 -7.52 6.06 -3.52
CA MET A 22 -7.85 7.04 -2.50
C MET A 22 -7.09 8.33 -2.79
N LEU A 23 -7.74 9.48 -2.60
CA LEU A 23 -7.13 10.79 -2.69
C LEU A 23 -6.73 11.30 -1.30
N ALA A 24 -5.72 12.17 -1.23
CA ALA A 24 -5.22 12.75 0.00
C ALA A 24 -6.30 13.51 0.79
N GLY A 25 -7.25 14.14 0.08
CA GLY A 25 -8.40 14.82 0.69
C GLY A 25 -9.38 13.88 1.40
N GLU A 26 -9.35 12.58 1.08
CA GLU A 26 -10.22 11.57 1.69
C GLU A 26 -9.61 10.96 2.96
N VAL A 27 -8.31 11.13 3.17
CA VAL A 27 -7.61 10.63 4.37
C VAL A 27 -7.96 11.49 5.58
N ARG A 28 -8.91 11.00 6.39
CA ARG A 28 -9.33 11.64 7.63
C ARG A 28 -8.56 11.09 8.82
N ALA A 29 -7.48 11.78 9.21
CA ALA A 29 -6.87 11.61 10.53
C ALA A 29 -7.53 12.59 11.51
N ASP A 30 -8.09 12.09 12.61
CA ASP A 30 -8.62 12.95 13.68
C ASP A 30 -7.80 12.74 14.96
N PRO A 31 -6.85 13.63 15.29
CA PRO A 31 -6.01 13.47 16.47
C PRO A 31 -6.79 13.43 17.80
N ALA A 32 -8.06 13.86 17.82
CA ALA A 32 -8.91 13.79 19.00
C ALA A 32 -9.46 12.37 19.27
N ILE A 33 -9.58 11.51 18.25
CA ILE A 33 -10.14 10.16 18.41
C ILE A 33 -9.05 9.21 18.96
N ARG A 34 -9.39 8.47 20.03
CA ARG A 34 -8.49 7.54 20.73
C ARG A 34 -7.82 6.52 19.81
N TYR A 35 -8.55 5.98 18.84
CA TYR A 35 -8.05 5.03 17.85
C TYR A 35 -6.77 5.50 17.14
N TRP A 36 -6.62 6.80 16.89
CA TRP A 36 -5.43 7.34 16.21
C TRP A 36 -4.22 7.53 17.11
N ARG A 37 -4.39 7.40 18.42
CA ARG A 37 -3.32 7.54 19.43
C ARG A 37 -2.84 6.20 19.94
N ASP A 38 -3.68 5.17 19.84
CA ASP A 38 -3.29 3.81 20.21
C ASP A 38 -2.33 3.24 19.13
N PRO A 39 -1.42 2.32 19.51
CA PRO A 39 -0.58 1.61 18.56
C PRO A 39 -1.45 1.00 17.45
N SER A 40 -0.99 1.06 16.19
CA SER A 40 -1.80 0.67 15.03
C SER A 40 -2.17 -0.82 14.99
N GLY A 41 -1.64 -1.63 15.92
CA GLY A 41 -1.81 -3.08 15.97
C GLY A 41 -0.93 -3.82 14.96
N ASN A 42 -0.17 -3.10 14.13
CA ASN A 42 0.72 -3.67 13.11
C ASN A 42 2.10 -4.01 13.68
N GLY A 43 2.22 -4.19 14.99
CA GLY A 43 3.44 -4.49 15.76
C GLY A 43 4.62 -3.51 15.57
N ASN A 44 4.40 -2.34 14.97
CA ASN A 44 5.38 -1.26 14.93
C ASN A 44 5.13 -0.29 16.12
N SER A 45 6.10 0.58 16.44
CA SER A 45 5.92 1.60 17.48
C SER A 45 5.06 2.79 17.03
N ARG A 46 4.31 2.67 15.91
CA ARG A 46 3.55 3.78 15.31
C ARG A 46 2.10 3.75 15.74
N THR A 47 1.52 4.94 15.81
CA THR A 47 0.07 5.08 15.98
C THR A 47 -0.65 5.02 14.63
N ALA A 48 -1.94 4.69 14.64
CA ALA A 48 -2.74 4.77 13.41
C ALA A 48 -2.78 6.21 12.85
N GLY A 49 -2.67 7.23 13.70
CA GLY A 49 -2.62 8.64 13.30
C GLY A 49 -1.34 9.00 12.53
N ASP A 50 -0.20 8.40 12.90
CA ASP A 50 1.06 8.58 12.16
C ASP A 50 0.99 7.92 10.79
N GLU A 51 0.41 6.71 10.69
CA GLU A 51 0.21 6.01 9.43
C GLU A 51 -0.70 6.81 8.48
N MET A 52 -1.81 7.38 8.97
CA MET A 52 -2.68 8.25 8.16
C MET A 52 -1.99 9.52 7.70
N ARG A 53 -1.16 10.14 8.56
CA ARG A 53 -0.46 11.37 8.20
C ARG A 53 0.53 11.12 7.05
N ASP A 54 1.30 10.05 7.13
CA ASP A 54 2.20 9.63 6.06
C ASP A 54 1.43 9.25 4.79
N LEU A 55 0.36 8.47 4.92
CA LEU A 55 -0.50 8.13 3.80
C LEU A 55 -1.01 9.39 3.08
N ARG A 56 -1.56 10.35 3.83
CA ARG A 56 -2.06 11.61 3.26
C ARG A 56 -0.96 12.38 2.54
N ARG A 57 0.24 12.48 3.14
CA ARG A 57 1.38 13.16 2.52
C ARG A 57 1.78 12.47 1.21
N ASP A 58 1.89 11.15 1.23
CA ASP A 58 2.40 10.40 0.09
C ASP A 58 1.37 10.39 -1.06
N LEU A 59 0.06 10.28 -0.75
CA LEU A 59 -0.99 10.46 -1.75
C LEU A 59 -0.99 11.87 -2.36
N ALA A 60 -0.79 12.92 -1.55
CA ALA A 60 -0.73 14.29 -2.07
C ALA A 60 0.45 14.47 -3.03
N ARG A 61 1.62 13.94 -2.68
CA ARG A 61 2.80 13.95 -3.57
C ARG A 61 2.52 13.22 -4.88
N LEU A 62 1.93 12.03 -4.82
CA LEU A 62 1.57 11.25 -6.01
C LEU A 62 0.54 12.00 -6.87
N GLU A 63 -0.45 12.65 -6.25
CA GLU A 63 -1.45 13.47 -6.94
C GLU A 63 -0.83 14.65 -7.69
N ASP A 64 0.24 15.24 -7.13
CA ASP A 64 1.05 16.32 -7.70
C ASP A 64 2.08 15.83 -8.73
N GLY A 65 2.14 14.51 -8.97
CA GLY A 65 2.99 13.90 -10.00
C GLY A 65 4.39 13.51 -9.52
N TRP A 66 4.68 13.58 -8.22
CA TRP A 66 5.84 12.89 -7.66
C TRP A 66 5.68 11.36 -7.83
N TRP A 67 6.80 10.67 -7.92
CA TRP A 67 6.90 9.24 -8.09
C TRP A 67 8.03 8.72 -7.20
N PRO A 68 7.82 7.62 -6.44
CA PRO A 68 8.86 7.06 -5.60
C PRO A 68 9.97 6.48 -6.46
N ASP A 69 11.19 7.01 -6.32
CA ASP A 69 12.35 6.52 -7.05
C ASP A 69 13.01 5.32 -6.34
N GLU A 70 14.15 4.87 -6.87
CA GLU A 70 14.89 3.74 -6.29
C GLU A 70 15.36 4.00 -4.86
N GLU A 71 15.65 5.26 -4.49
CA GLU A 71 16.09 5.64 -3.14
C GLU A 71 14.91 5.60 -2.18
N ASP A 72 13.75 6.15 -2.58
CA ASP A 72 12.50 6.08 -1.82
C ASP A 72 12.06 4.62 -1.56
N LEU A 73 12.39 3.71 -2.47
CA LEU A 73 12.02 2.29 -2.43
C LEU A 73 13.14 1.35 -1.92
N ALA A 74 14.33 1.87 -1.61
CA ALA A 74 15.47 1.03 -1.25
C ALA A 74 15.22 0.20 0.03
N ASP A 75 14.57 0.83 1.01
CA ASP A 75 14.34 0.25 2.34
C ASP A 75 12.90 -0.29 2.53
N VAL A 76 12.11 -0.37 1.47
CA VAL A 76 10.74 -0.89 1.55
C VAL A 76 10.72 -2.41 1.28
N PRO A 77 9.81 -3.17 1.91
CA PRO A 77 9.74 -4.61 1.70
C PRO A 77 9.44 -4.97 0.25
N ILE A 78 10.05 -6.06 -0.23
CA ILE A 78 9.74 -6.65 -1.53
C ILE A 78 8.70 -7.75 -1.34
N LEU A 79 7.59 -7.71 -2.08
CA LEU A 79 6.58 -8.75 -2.10
C LEU A 79 6.83 -9.66 -3.32
N LYS A 80 7.39 -10.85 -3.10
CA LYS A 80 7.62 -11.86 -4.14
C LYS A 80 6.40 -12.77 -4.27
N ASP A 81 6.29 -13.44 -5.42
CA ASP A 81 5.25 -14.41 -5.72
C ASP A 81 3.86 -13.87 -5.41
N TRP A 82 3.67 -12.60 -5.78
CA TRP A 82 2.54 -11.81 -5.33
C TRP A 82 1.31 -12.01 -6.21
N GLY A 83 0.12 -11.81 -5.64
CA GLY A 83 -1.15 -11.84 -6.35
C GLY A 83 -2.17 -10.93 -5.69
N ILE A 84 -3.34 -10.81 -6.32
CA ILE A 84 -4.44 -9.98 -5.85
C ILE A 84 -5.44 -10.87 -5.10
N THR A 85 -5.99 -10.37 -4.00
CA THR A 85 -7.08 -11.02 -3.27
C THR A 85 -8.20 -10.05 -2.95
N PHE A 86 -9.41 -10.59 -2.81
CA PHE A 86 -10.61 -9.86 -2.44
C PHE A 86 -11.13 -10.39 -1.10
N CYS A 87 -11.28 -9.51 -0.13
CA CYS A 87 -11.96 -9.82 1.12
C CYS A 87 -13.44 -9.48 0.98
N GLU A 88 -14.31 -10.41 1.34
CA GLU A 88 -15.76 -10.19 1.32
C GLU A 88 -16.14 -8.94 2.12
N GLY A 89 -16.95 -8.07 1.52
CA GLY A 89 -17.36 -6.79 2.12
C GLY A 89 -16.38 -5.62 1.91
N GLU A 90 -15.21 -5.85 1.33
CA GLU A 90 -14.27 -4.78 0.99
C GLU A 90 -14.44 -4.30 -0.45
N ARG A 91 -14.28 -2.98 -0.65
CA ARG A 91 -14.37 -2.35 -1.97
C ARG A 91 -13.05 -2.36 -2.72
N LEU A 92 -11.93 -2.42 -2.00
CA LEU A 92 -10.59 -2.36 -2.57
C LEU A 92 -9.90 -3.69 -2.37
N TRP A 93 -9.11 -4.06 -3.36
CA TRP A 93 -8.31 -5.27 -3.36
C TRP A 93 -7.11 -5.14 -2.43
N ARG A 94 -6.57 -6.31 -2.07
CA ARG A 94 -5.34 -6.44 -1.29
C ARG A 94 -4.33 -7.25 -2.10
N LEU A 95 -3.06 -7.12 -1.74
CA LEU A 95 -2.01 -7.96 -2.26
C LEU A 95 -1.74 -9.10 -1.29
N MET A 96 -1.45 -10.28 -1.84
CA MET A 96 -0.83 -11.36 -1.10
C MET A 96 0.55 -11.63 -1.70
N GLY A 97 1.53 -11.99 -0.89
CA GLY A 97 2.80 -12.49 -1.39
C GLY A 97 3.80 -12.72 -0.27
N ASP A 98 4.97 -13.21 -0.63
CA ASP A 98 5.99 -13.60 0.32
C ASP A 98 6.95 -12.42 0.52
N PRO A 99 7.02 -11.85 1.73
CA PRO A 99 7.89 -10.71 1.98
C PRO A 99 9.36 -11.14 1.96
N TYR A 100 10.17 -10.37 1.25
CA TYR A 100 11.61 -10.57 1.09
C TYR A 100 12.34 -9.24 1.31
N HIS A 101 13.55 -9.29 1.90
CA HIS A 101 14.32 -8.10 2.26
C HIS A 101 13.47 -7.03 2.98
N ALA A 102 12.90 -7.39 4.12
CA ALA A 102 12.23 -6.43 4.99
C ALA A 102 13.32 -5.57 5.68
N ALA A 103 13.86 -4.57 4.98
CA ALA A 103 14.78 -3.58 5.59
C ALA A 103 14.10 -2.82 6.75
N ARG A 104 12.77 -2.80 6.74
CA ARG A 104 11.90 -2.45 7.86
C ARG A 104 11.26 -3.70 8.43
N GLU A 105 11.27 -3.88 9.75
CA GLU A 105 10.48 -4.94 10.40
C GLU A 105 9.03 -4.86 9.89
N LEU A 106 8.55 -5.97 9.30
CA LEU A 106 7.15 -6.21 9.00
C LEU A 106 6.57 -7.00 10.17
N PRO A 107 6.07 -6.33 11.22
CA PRO A 107 5.81 -7.00 12.47
C PRO A 107 4.59 -7.91 12.30
N GLY A 108 4.73 -9.17 12.71
CA GLY A 108 3.69 -10.19 12.56
C GLY A 108 3.81 -11.06 11.30
N VAL A 109 4.81 -10.84 10.45
CA VAL A 109 5.16 -11.81 9.40
C VAL A 109 6.23 -12.75 9.95
N VAL A 110 5.88 -14.04 10.08
CA VAL A 110 6.86 -15.09 10.35
C VAL A 110 7.50 -15.49 9.01
N ASP A 111 8.81 -15.72 9.00
CA ASP A 111 9.51 -16.22 7.82
C ASP A 111 8.78 -17.43 7.22
N GLY A 112 8.55 -17.38 5.90
CA GLY A 112 7.79 -18.41 5.17
C GLY A 112 6.26 -18.24 5.20
N GLN A 113 5.73 -17.17 5.79
CA GLN A 113 4.32 -16.84 5.69
C GLN A 113 4.04 -15.83 4.57
N THR A 114 3.02 -16.12 3.77
CA THR A 114 2.46 -15.17 2.82
C THR A 114 1.78 -14.03 3.57
N LEU A 115 2.29 -12.81 3.37
CA LEU A 115 1.68 -11.59 3.86
C LEU A 115 0.44 -11.27 3.03
N CYS A 116 -0.67 -10.94 3.70
CA CYS A 116 -1.80 -10.24 3.08
C CYS A 116 -1.73 -8.76 3.47
N THR A 117 -1.71 -7.87 2.49
CA THR A 117 -1.62 -6.43 2.74
C THR A 117 -2.93 -5.86 3.27
N MET A 118 -2.93 -4.58 3.65
CA MET A 118 -4.17 -3.83 3.70
C MET A 118 -4.63 -3.50 2.27
N GLN A 119 -5.77 -2.85 2.17
CA GLN A 119 -6.30 -2.36 0.89
C GLN A 119 -5.25 -1.53 0.16
N VAL A 120 -5.05 -1.80 -1.13
CA VAL A 120 -4.15 -1.02 -1.96
C VAL A 120 -4.79 0.32 -2.28
N LEU A 121 -4.04 1.39 -2.01
CA LEU A 121 -4.48 2.77 -2.14
C LEU A 121 -3.79 3.49 -3.30
N ALA A 122 -2.60 3.02 -3.67
CA ALA A 122 -1.92 3.41 -4.90
C ALA A 122 -1.09 2.25 -5.46
N ILE A 123 -0.98 2.15 -6.79
CA ILE A 123 -0.08 1.22 -7.47
C ILE A 123 0.41 1.86 -8.77
N ASP A 124 1.61 1.54 -9.21
CA ASP A 124 2.04 1.90 -10.55
C ASP A 124 1.50 0.95 -11.64
N ASP A 125 1.52 1.41 -12.89
CA ASP A 125 1.01 0.71 -14.07
C ASP A 125 1.91 -0.44 -14.54
N GLU A 126 3.20 -0.39 -14.22
CA GLU A 126 4.17 -1.46 -14.50
C GLU A 126 4.20 -2.55 -13.41
N PHE A 127 3.40 -2.38 -12.35
CA PHE A 127 3.41 -3.19 -11.15
C PHE A 127 4.81 -3.34 -10.52
N ALA A 128 5.59 -2.26 -10.43
CA ALA A 128 6.90 -2.24 -9.77
C ALA A 128 6.82 -2.00 -8.25
N TRP A 129 5.79 -1.29 -7.79
CA TRP A 129 5.51 -0.96 -6.41
C TRP A 129 4.01 -0.74 -6.18
N ALA A 130 3.59 -0.96 -4.93
CA ALA A 130 2.25 -0.63 -4.45
C ALA A 130 2.34 0.09 -3.11
N ARG A 131 1.25 0.75 -2.72
CA ARG A 131 1.13 1.41 -1.42
C ARG A 131 -0.19 1.09 -0.75
N ASP A 132 -0.11 0.66 0.51
CA ASP A 132 -1.24 0.58 1.41
C ASP A 132 -1.14 1.65 2.52
N ARG A 133 -1.98 1.55 3.54
CA ARG A 133 -1.94 2.44 4.71
C ARG A 133 -0.59 2.48 5.43
N ARG A 134 0.13 1.35 5.48
CA ARG A 134 1.34 1.15 6.28
C ARG A 134 2.59 1.62 5.57
N GLY A 135 2.59 1.62 4.24
CA GLY A 135 3.68 2.12 3.44
C GLY A 135 3.73 1.58 2.02
N PHE A 136 4.84 1.84 1.35
CA PHE A 136 5.17 1.26 0.05
C PHE A 136 5.66 -0.19 0.18
N TYR A 137 5.47 -0.93 -0.89
CA TYR A 137 6.01 -2.26 -1.15
C TYR A 137 6.59 -2.25 -2.55
N ARG A 138 7.76 -2.85 -2.74
CA ARG A 138 8.24 -3.22 -4.07
C ARG A 138 7.56 -4.51 -4.47
N LEU A 139 7.16 -4.63 -5.72
CA LEU A 139 6.56 -5.83 -6.27
C LEU A 139 7.63 -6.59 -7.04
N GLY A 140 7.86 -7.84 -6.61
CA GLY A 140 8.76 -8.75 -7.30
C GLY A 140 8.06 -9.48 -8.44
N GLN A 141 8.48 -10.72 -8.69
CA GLN A 141 7.77 -11.59 -9.64
C GLN A 141 6.32 -11.84 -9.16
N PRO A 142 5.31 -11.70 -10.03
CA PRO A 142 3.95 -12.11 -9.70
C PRO A 142 3.88 -13.64 -9.58
N ARG A 143 2.87 -14.13 -8.85
CA ARG A 143 2.54 -15.55 -8.79
C ARG A 143 2.10 -16.02 -10.18
N ALA A 144 2.60 -17.19 -10.58
CA ALA A 144 2.24 -17.86 -11.83
C ALA A 144 0.77 -18.33 -11.86
#